data_AF-X0ZUS4-F1
#
_entry.id   AF-X0ZUS4-F1
#
_cell.length_a   1.000
_cell.length_b   1.000
_cell.length_c   1.000
_cell.angle_alpha   90.00
_cell.angle_beta   90.00
_cell.angle_gamma   90.00
#
_symmetry.space_group_name_H-M   'P 1'
#
loop_
_entity.id
_entity.type
_entity.pdbx_description
1 polymer ?
#
loop_
_entity_poly.entity_id
_entity_poly.type
_entity_poly.pdbx_seq_one_letter_code
_entity_poly.pdbx_strand_id
1 'polypeptide(L)'
;MEGNNMKAKAMGKITIALFLMLIVSLFLTSCSGVVTPELQLDLDEDINKVEEIDYVYLDVPYEKYAGANWCLPASGAMTFKYFGENITQSEIASKVITNGTSSVFKFISYAKNLGFEVKYQSKTIEEIKVLLKEDIPVIAVQNYSL
;
A
#
# COMPACT_ATOMS: atom_id res chain seq x y z
N MET A 1 16.56 62.22 -5.95
CA MET A 1 16.93 60.93 -5.31
C MET A 1 15.71 60.03 -5.31
N GLU A 2 15.41 59.34 -6.42
CA GLU A 2 14.15 58.59 -6.54
C GLU A 2 14.26 57.37 -7.48
N GLY A 3 15.48 56.84 -7.64
CA GLY A 3 15.77 55.71 -8.55
C GLY A 3 16.09 54.38 -7.87
N ASN A 4 16.43 54.37 -6.57
CA ASN A 4 16.92 53.16 -5.89
C ASN A 4 15.82 52.34 -5.19
N ASN A 5 14.64 52.91 -4.93
CA ASN A 5 13.60 52.24 -4.14
C ASN A 5 12.73 51.27 -4.97
N MET A 6 12.62 51.47 -6.29
CA MET A 6 11.86 50.57 -7.18
C MET A 6 12.60 49.26 -7.47
N LYS A 7 13.93 49.30 -7.63
CA LYS A 7 14.74 48.12 -7.95
C LYS A 7 14.74 47.09 -6.81
N ALA A 8 14.86 47.55 -5.56
CA ALA A 8 14.85 46.67 -4.38
C ALA A 8 13.49 45.99 -4.17
N LYS A 9 12.38 46.72 -4.41
CA LYS A 9 11.01 46.20 -4.24
C LYS A 9 10.63 45.16 -5.31
N ALA A 10 11.12 45.34 -6.54
CA ALA A 10 10.93 44.35 -7.62
C ALA A 10 11.82 43.11 -7.43
N MET A 11 13.08 43.30 -7.03
CA MET A 11 14.03 42.21 -6.80
C MET A 11 13.59 41.33 -5.60
N GLY A 12 13.11 41.93 -4.51
CA GLY A 12 12.58 41.17 -3.36
C GLY A 12 11.35 40.34 -3.70
N LYS A 13 10.44 40.83 -4.55
CA LYS A 13 9.27 40.07 -5.01
C LYS A 13 9.66 38.88 -5.88
N ILE A 14 10.67 39.03 -6.74
CA ILE A 14 11.18 37.94 -7.56
C ILE A 14 11.85 36.88 -6.68
N THR A 15 12.66 37.28 -5.69
CA THR A 15 13.29 36.33 -4.76
C THR A 15 12.25 35.58 -3.92
N ILE A 16 11.22 36.27 -3.43
CA ILE A 16 10.12 35.63 -2.68
C ILE A 16 9.34 34.65 -3.56
N ALA A 17 9.04 35.01 -4.80
CA ALA A 17 8.35 34.13 -5.74
C ALA A 17 9.19 32.88 -6.09
N LEU A 18 10.50 33.05 -6.28
CA LEU A 18 11.44 31.94 -6.52
C LEU A 18 11.52 31.01 -5.31
N PHE A 19 11.59 31.56 -4.10
CA PHE A 19 11.62 30.78 -2.86
C PHE A 19 10.31 30.02 -2.63
N LEU A 20 9.16 30.65 -2.93
CA LEU A 20 7.85 30.00 -2.89
C LEU A 20 7.73 28.87 -3.91
N MET A 21 8.19 29.07 -5.15
CA MET A 21 8.21 27.98 -6.15
C MET A 21 9.09 26.80 -5.69
N LEU A 22 10.24 27.09 -5.08
CA LEU A 22 11.17 26.06 -4.59
C LEU A 22 10.54 25.24 -3.47
N ILE A 23 9.85 25.89 -2.52
CA ILE A 23 9.09 25.22 -1.46
C ILE A 23 7.94 24.38 -2.04
N VAL A 24 7.19 24.89 -3.02
CA VAL A 24 6.10 24.13 -3.65
C VAL A 24 6.66 22.91 -4.39
N SER A 25 7.81 23.01 -5.05
CA SER A 25 8.44 21.84 -5.68
C SER A 25 8.91 20.79 -4.68
N LEU A 26 9.37 21.19 -3.49
CA LEU A 26 9.76 20.27 -2.40
C LEU A 26 8.56 19.49 -1.84
N PHE A 27 7.36 20.06 -1.84
CA PHE A 27 6.15 19.37 -1.38
C PHE A 27 5.46 18.53 -2.46
N LEU A 28 5.68 18.81 -3.75
CA LEU A 28 5.11 18.04 -4.87
C LEU A 28 5.91 16.76 -5.17
N THR A 29 7.13 16.61 -4.67
CA THR A 29 7.95 15.39 -4.83
C THR A 29 7.88 14.42 -3.63
N SER A 30 6.87 14.53 -2.75
CA SER A 30 6.60 13.51 -1.72
C SER A 30 6.00 12.24 -2.35
N CYS A 31 6.72 11.65 -3.28
CA CYS A 31 6.57 10.26 -3.70
C CYS A 31 7.38 9.39 -2.75
N SER A 32 6.90 9.13 -1.53
CA SER A 32 7.26 7.88 -0.84
C SER A 32 6.37 6.77 -1.38
N GLY A 33 6.40 6.61 -2.70
CA GLY A 33 5.88 5.46 -3.42
C GLY A 33 7.07 4.61 -3.83
N VAL A 34 7.19 3.47 -3.18
CA VAL A 34 7.93 2.29 -3.65
C VAL A 34 9.46 2.46 -3.77
N VAL A 35 10.17 2.06 -2.71
CA VAL A 35 11.39 1.26 -2.89
C VAL A 35 10.93 -0.19 -2.78
N THR A 36 10.55 -0.80 -3.89
CA THR A 36 10.81 -2.23 -4.05
C THR A 36 12.32 -2.35 -4.01
N PRO A 37 12.90 -3.29 -3.25
CA PRO A 37 14.26 -3.71 -3.55
C PRO A 37 14.24 -4.12 -5.03
N GLU A 38 14.98 -3.43 -5.90
CA GLU A 38 15.42 -4.08 -7.11
C GLU A 38 16.09 -5.36 -6.64
N LEU A 39 15.52 -6.50 -7.03
CA LEU A 39 16.16 -7.78 -6.89
C LEU A 39 17.49 -7.64 -7.65
N GLN A 40 18.57 -7.33 -6.94
CA GLN A 40 19.91 -7.40 -7.50
C GLN A 40 20.14 -8.89 -7.75
N LEU A 41 19.78 -9.33 -8.95
CA LEU A 41 20.29 -10.56 -9.52
C LEU A 41 21.78 -10.30 -9.71
N ASP A 42 22.57 -10.69 -8.69
CA ASP A 42 24.00 -10.88 -8.84
C ASP A 42 24.20 -11.82 -10.02
N LEU A 43 24.56 -11.24 -11.17
CA LEU A 43 24.65 -11.92 -12.46
C LEU A 43 25.95 -12.70 -12.64
N ASP A 44 26.74 -12.86 -11.56
CA ASP A 44 28.07 -13.45 -11.61
C ASP A 44 28.29 -14.46 -10.47
N GLU A 45 27.50 -15.55 -10.42
CA GLU A 45 28.00 -16.89 -10.02
C GLU A 45 26.94 -17.99 -10.27
N ASP A 46 27.35 -19.04 -11.01
CA ASP A 46 26.66 -20.31 -11.29
C ASP A 46 25.49 -20.35 -12.32
N ILE A 47 25.85 -20.41 -13.61
CA ILE A 47 24.96 -20.48 -14.80
C ILE A 47 24.25 -21.85 -14.98
N ASN A 48 24.04 -22.68 -13.94
CA ASN A 48 23.34 -23.98 -14.10
C ASN A 48 22.39 -24.41 -12.98
N LYS A 49 21.80 -23.46 -12.24
CA LYS A 49 20.57 -23.72 -11.49
C LYS A 49 19.54 -22.64 -11.78
N VAL A 50 18.81 -22.81 -12.88
CA VAL A 50 17.51 -22.16 -13.01
C VAL A 50 16.60 -22.84 -11.99
N GLU A 51 16.56 -22.30 -10.77
CA GLU A 51 15.54 -22.69 -9.81
C GLU A 51 14.19 -22.32 -10.42
N GLU A 52 13.43 -23.34 -10.82
CA GLU A 52 12.07 -23.17 -11.31
C GLU A 52 11.24 -22.51 -10.21
N ILE A 53 10.92 -21.23 -10.39
CA ILE A 53 10.12 -20.46 -9.43
C ILE A 53 8.70 -21.03 -9.48
N ASP A 54 8.35 -21.87 -8.51
CA ASP A 54 6.97 -22.34 -8.31
C ASP A 54 6.11 -21.18 -7.80
N TYR A 55 5.19 -20.69 -8.64
CA TYR A 55 4.26 -19.62 -8.32
C TYR A 55 2.80 -20.05 -8.51
N VAL A 56 1.92 -19.48 -7.69
CA VAL A 56 0.47 -19.58 -7.85
C VAL A 56 -0.06 -18.17 -7.99
N TYR A 57 -0.91 -17.94 -8.99
CA TYR A 57 -1.50 -16.64 -9.25
C TYR A 57 -3.01 -16.70 -9.05
N LEU A 58 -3.52 -15.75 -8.26
CA LEU A 58 -4.94 -15.54 -8.04
C LEU A 58 -5.28 -14.10 -8.43
N ASP A 59 -6.23 -13.92 -9.36
CA ASP A 59 -6.59 -12.62 -9.92
C ASP A 59 -7.49 -11.82 -8.97
N VAL A 60 -6.92 -11.37 -7.86
CA VAL A 60 -7.57 -10.51 -6.88
C VAL A 60 -7.51 -9.06 -7.38
N PRO A 61 -8.65 -8.37 -7.52
CA PRO A 61 -8.69 -7.03 -8.09
C PRO A 61 -7.92 -6.04 -7.20
N TYR A 62 -6.93 -5.37 -7.78
CA TYR A 62 -6.06 -4.46 -7.04
C TYR A 62 -6.74 -3.12 -6.72
N GLU A 63 -6.58 -2.67 -5.48
CA GLU A 63 -6.91 -1.31 -5.03
C GLU A 63 -5.79 -0.73 -4.16
N LYS A 64 -5.41 0.51 -4.46
CA LYS A 64 -4.49 1.27 -3.62
C LYS A 64 -5.19 1.68 -2.32
N TYR A 65 -4.49 1.57 -1.19
CA TYR A 65 -5.00 2.03 0.10
C TYR A 65 -5.23 3.55 0.09
N ALA A 66 -6.34 3.99 0.69
CA ALA A 66 -6.71 5.41 0.67
C ALA A 66 -5.95 6.30 1.67
N GLY A 67 -5.25 5.73 2.67
CA GLY A 67 -4.50 6.50 3.65
C GLY A 67 -3.67 5.68 4.65
N ALA A 68 -3.07 6.37 5.61
CA ALA A 68 -2.30 5.73 6.69
C ALA A 68 -3.19 4.79 7.52
N ASN A 69 -2.73 3.56 7.76
CA ASN A 69 -3.48 2.48 8.44
C ASN A 69 -4.67 1.90 7.65
N TRP A 70 -4.81 2.23 6.35
CA TRP A 70 -5.87 1.69 5.49
C TRP A 70 -5.46 0.41 4.73
N CYS A 71 -4.31 -0.19 5.04
CA CYS A 71 -3.89 -1.44 4.40
C CYS A 71 -4.92 -2.56 4.60
N LEU A 72 -5.44 -2.75 5.82
CA LEU A 72 -6.46 -3.76 6.09
C LEU A 72 -7.81 -3.46 5.39
N PRO A 73 -8.36 -2.22 5.42
CA PRO A 73 -9.50 -1.85 4.59
C PRO A 73 -9.30 -2.09 3.09
N ALA A 74 -8.12 -1.75 2.55
CA ALA A 74 -7.81 -1.99 1.14
C ALA A 74 -7.76 -3.48 0.81
N SER A 75 -7.00 -4.26 1.56
CA SER A 75 -6.95 -5.72 1.41
C SER A 75 -8.32 -6.36 1.54
N GLY A 76 -9.14 -5.92 2.49
CA GLY A 76 -10.51 -6.38 2.64
C GLY A 76 -11.39 -6.07 1.43
N ALA A 77 -11.34 -4.85 0.90
CA ALA A 77 -12.13 -4.46 -0.27
C ALA A 77 -11.75 -5.28 -1.51
N MET A 78 -10.44 -5.49 -1.73
CA MET A 78 -9.93 -6.34 -2.81
C MET A 78 -10.44 -7.79 -2.68
N THR A 79 -10.38 -8.36 -1.46
CA THR A 79 -10.86 -9.72 -1.17
C THR A 79 -12.38 -9.85 -1.32
N PHE A 80 -13.17 -8.88 -0.84
CA PHE A 80 -14.62 -8.91 -1.02
C PHE A 80 -15.00 -8.83 -2.50
N LYS A 81 -14.34 -7.95 -3.26
CA LYS A 81 -14.59 -7.82 -4.70
C LYS A 81 -14.24 -9.09 -5.46
N TYR A 82 -13.19 -9.81 -5.06
CA TYR A 82 -12.87 -11.13 -5.61
C TYR A 82 -14.05 -12.12 -5.48
N PHE A 83 -14.78 -12.07 -4.36
CA PHE A 83 -15.99 -12.88 -4.14
C PHE A 83 -17.27 -12.28 -4.75
N GLY A 84 -17.17 -11.20 -5.53
CA GLY A 84 -18.32 -10.52 -6.14
C GLY A 84 -19.03 -9.52 -5.22
N GLU A 85 -18.50 -9.25 -4.02
CA GLU A 85 -19.05 -8.28 -3.09
C GLU A 85 -18.45 -6.89 -3.30
N ASN A 86 -19.29 -5.89 -3.58
CA ASN A 86 -18.84 -4.53 -3.84
C ASN A 86 -18.81 -3.67 -2.57
N ILE A 87 -17.92 -4.01 -1.64
CA ILE A 87 -17.74 -3.31 -0.36
C ILE A 87 -16.53 -2.37 -0.46
N THR A 88 -16.74 -1.10 -0.13
CA THR A 88 -15.72 -0.06 -0.27
C THR A 88 -14.73 -0.05 0.91
N GLN A 89 -13.52 0.48 0.69
CA GLN A 89 -12.55 0.68 1.77
C GLN A 89 -13.10 1.56 2.90
N SER A 90 -13.91 2.58 2.58
CA SER A 90 -14.49 3.49 3.57
C SER A 90 -15.50 2.77 4.49
N GLU A 91 -16.33 1.90 3.92
CA GLU A 91 -17.26 1.07 4.70
C GLU A 91 -16.51 0.15 5.65
N ILE A 92 -15.47 -0.54 5.16
CA ILE A 92 -14.65 -1.42 6.00
C ILE A 92 -13.93 -0.61 7.08
N ALA A 93 -13.31 0.51 6.72
CA ALA A 93 -12.61 1.41 7.64
C ALA A 93 -13.53 1.87 8.79
N SER A 94 -14.80 2.19 8.50
CA SER A 94 -15.79 2.57 9.51
C SER A 94 -16.06 1.50 10.56
N LYS A 95 -15.77 0.22 10.25
CA LYS A 95 -15.97 -0.92 11.13
C LYS A 95 -14.69 -1.35 11.84
N VAL A 96 -13.54 -1.21 11.18
CA VAL A 96 -12.29 -1.85 11.64
C VAL A 96 -11.25 -0.89 12.19
N ILE A 97 -11.29 0.39 11.81
CA ILE A 97 -10.36 1.39 12.35
C ILE A 97 -10.89 1.88 13.69
N THR A 98 -10.03 1.88 14.70
CA THR A 98 -10.35 2.41 16.03
C THR A 98 -9.11 3.08 16.59
N ASN A 99 -9.27 4.30 17.11
CA ASN A 99 -8.16 5.12 17.59
C ASN A 99 -7.04 5.27 16.54
N GLY A 100 -7.41 5.35 15.27
CA GLY A 100 -6.48 5.53 14.15
C GLY A 100 -5.84 4.25 13.62
N THR A 101 -6.01 3.09 14.26
CA THR A 101 -5.38 1.82 13.85
C THR A 101 -6.41 0.79 13.40
N SER A 102 -6.09 0.03 12.36
CA SER A 102 -6.92 -1.08 11.88
C SER A 102 -6.84 -2.29 12.81
N SER A 103 -7.98 -2.86 13.18
CA SER A 103 -8.08 -4.06 14.02
C SER A 103 -8.43 -5.30 13.22
N VAL A 104 -7.52 -6.28 13.19
CA VAL A 104 -7.74 -7.59 12.55
C VAL A 104 -8.95 -8.32 13.16
N PHE A 105 -9.11 -8.28 14.48
CA PHE A 105 -10.26 -8.91 15.14
C PHE A 105 -11.59 -8.31 14.72
N LYS A 106 -11.66 -6.96 14.57
CA LYS A 106 -12.87 -6.30 14.08
C LYS A 106 -13.16 -6.66 12.62
N PHE A 107 -12.13 -6.78 11.79
CA PHE A 107 -12.28 -7.22 10.40
C PHE A 107 -12.82 -8.66 10.31
N ILE A 108 -12.28 -9.59 11.11
CA ILE A 108 -12.78 -10.97 11.18
C ILE A 108 -14.26 -11.00 11.59
N SER A 109 -14.63 -10.25 12.64
CA SER A 109 -16.03 -10.15 13.07
C SER A 109 -16.92 -9.55 11.98
N TYR A 110 -16.43 -8.50 11.29
CA TYR A 110 -17.16 -7.87 10.20
C TYR A 110 -17.41 -8.85 9.03
N ALA A 111 -16.37 -9.55 8.58
CA ALA A 111 -16.48 -10.53 7.50
C ALA A 111 -17.39 -11.72 7.88
N LYS A 112 -17.30 -12.22 9.13
CA LYS A 112 -18.21 -13.26 9.63
C LYS A 112 -19.68 -12.80 9.65
N ASN A 113 -19.92 -11.54 10.02
CA ASN A 113 -21.28 -10.97 10.00
C ASN A 113 -21.84 -10.82 8.58
N LEU A 114 -20.99 -10.80 7.56
CA LEU A 114 -21.39 -10.82 6.15
C LEU A 114 -21.60 -12.25 5.61
N GLY A 115 -21.34 -13.29 6.44
CA GLY A 115 -21.53 -14.70 6.05
C GLY A 115 -20.25 -15.41 5.58
N PHE A 116 -19.09 -14.76 5.64
CA PHE A 116 -17.83 -15.40 5.24
C PHE A 116 -17.28 -16.33 6.33
N GLU A 117 -16.76 -17.48 5.92
CA GLU A 117 -15.88 -18.29 6.76
C GLU A 117 -14.48 -17.66 6.80
N VAL A 118 -14.02 -17.27 7.98
CA VAL A 118 -12.73 -16.58 8.15
C VAL A 118 -11.87 -17.30 9.18
N LYS A 119 -10.63 -17.60 8.78
CA LYS A 119 -9.59 -18.23 9.62
C LYS A 119 -8.42 -17.26 9.81
N TYR A 120 -7.96 -17.12 11.06
CA TYR A 120 -6.76 -16.37 11.41
C TYR A 120 -5.73 -17.32 12.00
N GLN A 121 -4.68 -17.59 11.25
CA GLN A 121 -3.68 -18.61 11.55
C GLN A 121 -2.36 -18.28 10.85
N SER A 122 -1.26 -18.70 11.45
CA SER A 122 0.03 -18.74 10.75
C SER A 122 0.01 -19.84 9.69
N LYS A 123 0.66 -19.58 8.55
CA LYS A 123 0.78 -20.51 7.42
C LYS A 123 2.18 -20.45 6.82
N THR A 124 2.68 -21.58 6.32
CA THR A 124 3.87 -21.59 5.46
C THR A 124 3.52 -21.12 4.04
N ILE A 125 4.53 -20.86 3.21
CA ILE A 125 4.32 -20.49 1.81
C ILE A 125 3.64 -21.62 1.03
N GLU A 126 3.98 -22.87 1.31
CA GLU A 126 3.40 -24.06 0.68
C GLU A 126 1.91 -24.19 1.03
N GLU A 127 1.54 -23.95 2.28
CA GLU A 127 0.13 -23.94 2.68
C GLU A 127 -0.64 -22.77 2.06
N ILE A 128 -0.02 -21.59 1.92
CA ILE A 128 -0.63 -20.45 1.21
C ILE A 128 -0.86 -20.82 -0.26
N LYS A 129 0.11 -21.47 -0.93
CA LYS A 129 -0.03 -21.92 -2.32
C LYS A 129 -1.21 -22.88 -2.48
N VAL A 130 -1.44 -23.79 -1.53
CA VAL A 130 -2.62 -24.68 -1.54
C VAL A 130 -3.91 -23.86 -1.48
N LEU A 131 -4.03 -22.91 -0.55
CA LEU A 131 -5.21 -22.05 -0.44
C LEU A 131 -5.48 -21.25 -1.72
N LEU A 132 -4.43 -20.69 -2.33
CA LEU A 132 -4.56 -19.94 -3.59
C LEU A 132 -4.99 -20.83 -4.75
N LYS A 133 -4.54 -22.10 -4.80
CA LYS A 133 -5.00 -23.09 -5.80
C LYS A 133 -6.46 -23.52 -5.60
N GLU A 134 -7.00 -23.32 -4.41
CA GLU A 134 -8.41 -23.59 -4.05
C GLU A 134 -9.29 -22.32 -4.20
N ASP A 135 -8.80 -21.29 -4.88
CA ASP A 135 -9.50 -20.01 -5.09
C ASP A 135 -9.78 -19.24 -3.79
N ILE A 136 -8.97 -19.46 -2.76
CA ILE A 136 -9.11 -18.80 -1.45
C ILE A 136 -8.07 -17.67 -1.32
N PRO A 137 -8.47 -16.39 -1.45
CA PRO A 137 -7.58 -15.26 -1.23
C PRO A 137 -7.10 -15.17 0.23
N VAL A 138 -5.84 -14.78 0.41
CA VAL A 138 -5.20 -14.66 1.73
C VAL A 138 -4.79 -13.21 1.96
N ILE A 139 -5.17 -12.66 3.13
CA ILE A 139 -4.63 -11.39 3.63
C ILE A 139 -3.48 -11.70 4.58
N ALA A 140 -2.24 -11.49 4.13
CA ALA A 140 -1.05 -11.77 4.92
C ALA A 140 -0.71 -10.59 5.85
N VAL A 141 -0.68 -10.86 7.16
CA VAL A 141 -0.09 -9.94 8.16
C VAL A 141 1.37 -10.35 8.33
N GLN A 142 2.27 -9.60 7.70
CA GLN A 142 3.70 -9.88 7.75
C GLN A 142 4.30 -9.32 9.04
N ASN A 143 5.02 -10.16 9.78
CA ASN A 143 5.87 -9.71 10.87
C ASN A 143 7.29 -9.57 10.32
N TYR A 144 7.71 -8.34 10.04
CA TYR A 144 9.08 -8.07 9.67
C TYR A 144 9.93 -8.01 10.95
N SER A 145 10.79 -9.00 11.18
CA SER A 145 11.98 -8.77 11.98
C SER A 145 13.04 -8.19 11.06
N LEU A 146 13.35 -6.91 11.25
CA LEU A 146 14.55 -6.29 10.68
C LEU A 146 15.79 -6.73 11.47
#